data_AF-A0A9X1U350-F1
#
_entry.id   AF-A0A9X1U350-F1
#
_cell.length_a   1.000
_cell.length_b   1.000
_cell.length_c   1.000
_cell.angle_alpha   90.00
_cell.angle_beta   90.00
_cell.angle_gamma   90.00
#
_symmetry.space_group_name_H-M   'P 1'
#
loop_
_entity.id
_entity.type
_entity.pdbx_description
1 polymer ?
#
loop_
_entity_poly.entity_id
_entity_poly.type
_entity_poly.pdbx_seq_one_letter_code
_entity_poly.pdbx_strand_id
1 'polypeptide(L)'
;MLKKFLFIGLILFHGVLFAQIEFPNNNNVRFESSQSTIDNPTGFEIPAVKTPSLTKKNKANTFSNSDLGKEKEKQIDMQNGDGLIDYTGTNKAPKYFTKDKEAKPEYGKDQYLGDFKTTAKKATIMYRDHEFVDGDMIRVWVNGQIEIAHVRLEGSFKGFDLPLEDGFNKIDFEALNQGSSGPNTAQVNVYDEIGNLLASYEWNLLTGNKATTIIVKQ
;
A
#
# COMPACT_ATOMS: atom_id res chain seq x y z
N MET A 1 55.73 29.93 -24.21
CA MET A 1 55.69 28.79 -23.26
C MET A 1 54.95 29.10 -21.95
N LEU A 2 54.67 30.37 -21.62
CA LEU A 2 54.01 30.76 -20.36
C LEU A 2 52.52 30.30 -20.23
N LYS A 3 51.79 30.16 -21.35
CA LYS A 3 50.38 29.71 -21.33
C LYS A 3 50.18 28.24 -20.96
N LYS A 4 51.18 27.37 -21.18
CA LYS A 4 51.11 25.94 -20.82
C LYS A 4 51.35 25.71 -19.32
N PHE A 5 52.18 26.54 -18.69
CA PHE A 5 52.40 26.48 -17.24
C PHE A 5 51.20 26.97 -16.43
N LEU A 6 50.45 27.95 -16.95
CA LEU A 6 49.25 28.47 -16.29
C LEU A 6 48.09 27.45 -16.29
N PHE A 7 48.05 26.55 -17.27
CA PHE A 7 47.04 25.49 -17.34
C PHE A 7 47.34 24.32 -16.39
N ILE A 8 48.62 24.04 -16.13
CA ILE A 8 49.05 22.98 -15.19
C ILE A 8 48.84 23.42 -13.72
N GLY A 9 48.96 24.71 -13.42
CA GLY A 9 48.66 25.25 -12.08
C GLY A 9 47.17 25.16 -11.70
N LEU A 10 46.27 25.19 -12.68
CA LEU A 10 44.82 25.17 -12.46
C LEU A 10 44.25 23.77 -12.17
N ILE A 11 44.97 22.72 -12.60
CA ILE A 11 44.60 21.32 -12.35
C ILE A 11 45.02 20.87 -10.93
N LEU A 12 46.04 21.50 -10.34
CA LEU A 12 46.51 21.18 -8.98
C LEU A 12 45.66 21.79 -7.85
N PHE A 13 44.62 22.58 -8.16
CA PHE A 13 43.76 23.22 -7.16
C PHE A 13 42.38 22.56 -6.96
N HIS A 14 42.09 21.45 -7.65
CA HIS A 14 40.78 20.78 -7.60
C HIS A 14 40.67 19.60 -6.62
N GLY A 15 41.68 19.40 -5.76
CA GLY A 15 41.66 18.33 -4.76
C GLY A 15 41.49 18.88 -3.35
N VAL A 16 40.25 18.89 -2.83
CA VAL A 16 39.82 18.49 -1.46
C VAL A 16 38.53 19.21 -1.07
N LEU A 17 37.38 18.59 -1.31
CA LEU A 17 36.14 18.87 -0.56
C LEU A 17 35.35 17.57 -0.38
N PHE A 18 35.76 16.74 0.58
CA PHE A 18 34.84 15.84 1.27
C PHE A 18 34.48 16.50 2.59
N ALA A 19 33.35 17.19 2.63
CA ALA A 19 32.71 17.57 3.88
C ALA A 19 31.86 16.38 4.34
N GLN A 20 32.35 15.61 5.31
CA GLN A 20 31.54 14.66 6.04
C GLN A 20 30.83 15.43 7.16
N ILE A 21 29.49 15.46 7.11
CA ILE A 21 28.66 15.85 8.26
C ILE A 21 28.67 14.68 9.23
N GLU A 22 29.37 14.84 10.34
CA GLU A 22 29.23 14.00 11.52
C GLU A 22 27.91 14.35 12.21
N PHE A 23 26.93 13.44 12.14
CA PHE A 23 25.74 13.55 12.98
C PHE A 23 26.10 13.06 14.39
N PRO A 24 25.99 13.87 15.45
CA PRO A 24 26.07 13.34 16.78
C PRO A 24 24.73 12.73 17.16
N ASN A 25 24.82 11.47 17.58
CA ASN A 25 24.11 10.91 18.73
C ASN A 25 22.70 10.33 18.55
N ASN A 26 22.62 9.07 18.97
CA ASN A 26 21.47 8.27 19.40
C ASN A 26 20.10 8.98 19.61
N ASN A 27 19.25 8.99 18.60
CA ASN A 27 17.83 9.26 18.80
C ASN A 27 17.12 8.04 19.40
N ASN A 28 17.39 7.76 20.67
CA ASN A 28 16.54 6.91 21.50
C ASN A 28 15.65 7.86 22.31
N VAL A 29 14.43 8.10 21.84
CA VAL A 29 13.42 8.82 22.64
C VAL A 29 13.12 7.96 23.87
N ARG A 30 13.64 8.38 25.03
CA ARG A 30 13.30 7.78 26.33
C ARG A 30 12.10 8.53 26.88
N PHE A 31 10.96 7.85 26.97
CA PHE A 31 9.81 8.35 27.71
C PHE A 31 10.02 8.04 29.19
N GLU A 32 10.27 9.07 29.99
CA GLU A 32 10.30 8.94 31.44
C GLU A 32 8.87 9.11 31.95
N SER A 33 8.28 8.02 32.47
CA SER A 33 6.95 8.07 33.08
C SER A 33 7.05 8.93 34.35
N SER A 34 6.36 10.07 34.39
CA SER A 34 6.20 10.82 35.62
C SER A 34 5.36 9.99 36.60
N GLN A 35 6.00 9.36 37.58
CA GLN A 35 5.29 8.79 38.73
C GLN A 35 4.65 9.95 39.49
N SER A 36 3.33 10.09 39.37
CA SER A 36 2.55 10.91 40.29
C SER A 36 2.47 10.18 41.63
N THR A 37 3.44 10.45 42.51
CA THR A 37 3.30 10.13 43.93
C THR A 37 2.23 11.06 44.50
N ILE A 38 0.99 10.59 44.55
CA ILE A 38 -0.03 11.21 45.38
C ILE A 38 0.08 10.53 46.74
N ASP A 39 0.72 11.22 47.68
CA ASP A 39 0.71 10.83 49.08
C ASP A 39 -0.75 10.90 49.58
N ASN A 40 -1.33 9.74 49.92
CA ASN A 40 -2.62 9.69 50.58
C ASN A 40 -2.50 10.42 51.94
N PRO A 41 -3.40 11.35 52.29
CA PRO A 41 -3.32 12.05 53.56
C PRO A 41 -3.53 11.06 54.70
N THR A 42 -2.53 10.91 55.57
CA THR A 42 -2.61 10.16 56.82
C THR A 42 -3.55 10.91 57.78
N GLY A 43 -4.83 10.54 57.76
CA GLY A 43 -5.81 11.03 58.72
C GLY A 43 -5.48 10.59 60.14
N PHE A 44 -5.71 11.49 61.11
CA PHE A 44 -5.54 11.24 62.55
C PHE A 44 -6.43 10.07 63.00
N GLU A 45 -5.84 9.03 63.61
CA GLU A 45 -6.59 7.94 64.23
C GLU A 45 -7.09 8.35 65.62
N ILE A 46 -8.41 8.24 65.84
CA ILE A 46 -9.03 8.40 67.16
C ILE A 46 -9.19 7.01 67.79
N PRO A 47 -8.77 6.78 69.04
CA PRO A 47 -8.88 5.46 69.66
C PRO A 47 -10.35 5.06 69.85
N ALA A 48 -10.65 3.80 69.52
CA ALA A 48 -12.00 3.25 69.65
C ALA A 48 -12.41 3.09 71.12
N VAL A 49 -13.40 3.86 71.57
CA VAL A 49 -14.04 3.68 72.87
C VAL A 49 -15.01 2.50 72.78
N LYS A 50 -14.69 1.37 73.42
CA LYS A 50 -15.63 0.25 73.57
C LYS A 50 -16.66 0.60 74.65
N THR A 51 -17.84 1.04 74.25
CA THR A 51 -19.00 1.10 75.15
C THR A 51 -19.60 -0.30 75.30
N PRO A 52 -19.95 -0.74 76.53
CA PRO A 52 -20.61 -2.02 76.73
C PRO A 52 -22.06 -1.95 76.21
N SER A 53 -22.42 -2.91 75.34
CA SER A 53 -23.73 -3.01 74.70
C SER A 53 -24.73 -3.77 75.59
N LEU A 54 -25.94 -3.23 75.74
CA LEU A 54 -27.04 -3.83 76.51
C LEU A 54 -28.27 -4.18 75.66
N THR A 55 -28.09 -4.48 74.37
CA THR A 55 -29.20 -4.93 73.53
C THR A 55 -28.80 -6.10 72.64
N LYS A 56 -29.31 -7.30 72.96
CA LYS A 56 -29.52 -8.37 71.98
C LYS A 56 -30.56 -7.87 70.98
N LYS A 57 -30.13 -7.25 69.88
CA LYS A 57 -31.02 -7.01 68.75
C LYS A 57 -31.10 -8.31 67.94
N ASN A 58 -32.29 -8.91 67.97
CA ASN A 58 -32.68 -9.99 67.08
C ASN A 58 -32.31 -9.61 65.64
N LYS A 59 -31.88 -10.60 64.84
CA LYS A 59 -31.58 -10.45 63.41
C LYS A 59 -32.78 -9.79 62.73
N ALA A 60 -32.68 -8.49 62.45
CA ALA A 60 -33.48 -7.89 61.41
C ALA A 60 -32.93 -8.43 60.09
N ASN A 61 -33.77 -9.08 59.29
CA ASN A 61 -33.45 -9.34 57.90
C ASN A 61 -33.38 -7.97 57.20
N THR A 62 -32.21 -7.33 57.24
CA THR A 62 -31.91 -6.22 56.35
C THR A 62 -31.81 -6.82 54.97
N PHE A 63 -32.87 -6.70 54.17
CA PHE A 63 -32.75 -6.85 52.73
C PHE A 63 -31.71 -5.81 52.30
N SER A 64 -30.53 -6.30 51.91
CA SER A 64 -29.48 -5.46 51.38
C SER A 64 -29.95 -4.96 50.02
N ASN A 65 -30.53 -3.77 49.98
CA ASN A 65 -30.78 -3.05 48.73
C ASN A 65 -29.46 -2.50 48.15
N SER A 66 -28.34 -3.20 48.34
CA SER A 66 -26.99 -2.76 47.97
C SER A 66 -26.78 -2.62 46.46
N ASP A 67 -27.73 -3.10 45.65
CA ASP A 67 -27.65 -3.13 44.20
C ASP A 67 -28.75 -2.28 43.51
N LEU A 68 -29.62 -1.60 44.27
CA LEU A 68 -30.57 -0.65 43.69
C LEU A 68 -29.82 0.61 43.24
N GLY A 69 -29.62 0.76 41.93
CA GLY A 69 -28.96 1.90 41.31
C GLY A 69 -27.47 1.72 41.02
N LYS A 70 -26.89 0.53 41.29
CA LYS A 70 -25.54 0.21 40.82
C LYS A 70 -25.62 -0.39 39.42
N GLU A 71 -25.50 0.45 38.40
CA GLU A 71 -25.19 -0.04 37.07
C GLU A 71 -23.84 -0.77 37.15
N LYS A 72 -23.85 -2.08 36.90
CA LYS A 72 -22.61 -2.83 36.76
C LYS A 72 -21.92 -2.27 35.53
N GLU A 73 -20.81 -1.56 35.72
CA GLU A 73 -19.96 -1.09 34.63
C GLU A 73 -19.61 -2.32 33.78
N LYS A 74 -20.20 -2.41 32.58
CA LYS A 74 -19.81 -3.41 31.60
C LYS A 74 -18.37 -3.12 31.24
N GLN A 75 -17.47 -4.07 31.49
CA GLN A 75 -16.12 -3.99 30.95
C GLN A 75 -16.21 -3.75 29.45
N ILE A 76 -15.43 -2.79 28.95
CA ILE A 76 -15.37 -2.47 27.53
C ILE A 76 -14.78 -3.69 26.82
N ASP A 77 -15.65 -4.47 26.19
CA ASP A 77 -15.27 -5.60 25.37
C ASP A 77 -14.97 -5.09 23.96
N MET A 78 -13.68 -4.98 23.63
CA MET A 78 -13.21 -4.65 22.28
C MET A 78 -13.01 -5.90 21.40
N GLN A 79 -13.29 -7.10 21.92
CA GLN A 79 -13.12 -8.35 21.16
C GLN A 79 -14.39 -8.71 20.39
N ASN A 80 -15.55 -8.44 20.98
CA ASN A 80 -16.83 -8.64 20.32
C ASN A 80 -17.29 -7.33 19.69
N GLY A 81 -17.38 -7.29 18.36
CA GLY A 81 -17.84 -6.12 17.62
C GLY A 81 -19.19 -5.63 18.12
N ASP A 82 -19.40 -4.32 18.03
CA ASP A 82 -20.55 -3.57 18.57
C ASP A 82 -21.92 -3.90 17.96
N GLY A 83 -22.00 -4.89 17.06
CA GLY A 83 -23.22 -5.26 16.35
C GLY A 83 -23.73 -4.19 15.38
N LEU A 84 -22.99 -3.09 15.17
CA LEU A 84 -23.30 -2.09 14.13
C LEU A 84 -22.84 -2.55 12.74
N ILE A 85 -22.00 -3.58 12.69
CA ILE A 85 -21.61 -4.28 11.48
C ILE A 85 -22.17 -5.72 11.51
N ASP A 86 -23.07 -6.02 10.58
CA ASP A 86 -23.39 -7.41 10.28
C ASP A 86 -22.12 -8.07 9.73
N TYR A 87 -21.48 -8.91 10.55
CA TYR A 87 -20.43 -9.82 10.09
C TYR A 87 -21.07 -10.88 9.20
N THR A 88 -21.49 -10.50 7.99
CA THR A 88 -22.00 -11.39 6.97
C THR A 88 -20.85 -12.25 6.45
N GLY A 89 -20.47 -13.29 7.21
CA GLY A 89 -20.00 -14.57 6.71
C GLY A 89 -18.83 -14.60 5.72
N THR A 90 -18.07 -13.53 5.55
CA THR A 90 -16.79 -13.60 4.85
C THR A 90 -15.72 -13.20 5.85
N ASN A 91 -15.02 -14.19 6.40
CA ASN A 91 -13.67 -14.08 6.99
C ASN A 91 -12.66 -13.61 5.92
N LYS A 92 -13.02 -12.62 5.11
CA LYS A 92 -12.11 -11.93 4.21
C LYS A 92 -11.55 -10.80 5.03
N ALA A 93 -10.31 -10.98 5.48
CA ALA A 93 -9.52 -9.87 5.97
C ALA A 93 -9.63 -8.70 4.95
N PRO A 94 -9.63 -7.44 5.40
CA PRO A 94 -9.56 -6.31 4.48
C PRO A 94 -8.39 -6.54 3.54
N LYS A 95 -8.51 -6.20 2.25
CA LYS A 95 -7.45 -6.43 1.24
C LYS A 95 -6.04 -6.02 1.70
N TYR A 96 -5.94 -5.05 2.61
CA TYR A 96 -4.71 -4.56 3.22
C TYR A 96 -4.02 -5.52 4.21
N PHE A 97 -4.70 -6.57 4.69
CA PHE A 97 -4.19 -7.53 5.68
C PHE A 97 -3.97 -8.93 5.10
N THR A 98 -4.32 -9.16 3.83
CA THR A 98 -3.92 -10.37 3.11
C THR A 98 -2.49 -10.22 2.63
N LYS A 99 -1.61 -11.17 2.97
CA LYS A 99 -0.26 -11.28 2.41
C LYS A 99 -0.31 -11.17 0.89
N ASP A 100 0.58 -10.37 0.30
CA ASP A 100 0.74 -10.27 -1.14
C ASP A 100 0.80 -11.66 -1.77
N LYS A 101 0.15 -11.85 -2.92
CA LYS A 101 0.15 -13.14 -3.61
C LYS A 101 1.60 -13.53 -3.89
N GLU A 102 2.04 -14.66 -3.35
CA GLU A 102 3.37 -15.19 -3.63
C GLU A 102 3.56 -15.31 -5.15
N ALA A 103 4.66 -14.74 -5.64
CA ALA A 103 5.03 -14.77 -7.05
C ALA A 103 5.19 -16.23 -7.50
N LYS A 104 4.16 -16.77 -8.15
CA LYS A 104 4.22 -18.09 -8.78
C LYS A 104 5.22 -18.06 -9.93
N PRO A 105 5.96 -19.15 -10.19
CA PRO A 105 6.88 -19.25 -11.32
C PRO A 105 6.19 -19.13 -12.69
N GLU A 106 4.87 -19.24 -12.75
CA GLU A 106 4.06 -18.99 -13.94
C GLU A 106 4.06 -17.53 -14.39
N TYR A 107 4.18 -16.58 -13.45
CA TYR A 107 4.30 -15.14 -13.77
C TYR A 107 5.69 -14.78 -14.30
N GLY A 108 6.66 -15.69 -14.14
CA GLY A 108 8.04 -15.56 -14.59
C GLY A 108 8.26 -15.88 -16.07
N LYS A 109 7.21 -15.93 -16.88
CA LYS A 109 7.32 -16.05 -18.35
C LYS A 109 6.63 -14.89 -19.06
N ASP A 110 7.02 -14.67 -20.32
CA ASP A 110 6.29 -13.79 -21.22
C ASP A 110 4.86 -14.31 -21.42
N GLN A 111 3.89 -13.40 -21.43
CA GLN A 111 2.47 -13.71 -21.56
C GLN A 111 1.98 -13.28 -22.95
N TYR A 112 1.36 -14.21 -23.68
CA TYR A 112 0.63 -13.85 -24.90
C TYR A 112 -0.82 -13.52 -24.54
N LEU A 113 -1.25 -12.28 -24.81
CA LEU A 113 -2.59 -11.80 -24.51
C LEU A 113 -3.60 -12.24 -25.58
N GLY A 114 -3.14 -12.40 -26.82
CA GLY A 114 -3.96 -12.79 -27.97
C GLY A 114 -3.84 -11.85 -29.16
N ASP A 115 -4.48 -12.26 -30.24
CA ASP A 115 -4.61 -11.50 -31.48
C ASP A 115 -6.07 -11.28 -31.87
N PHE A 116 -6.32 -10.16 -32.54
CA PHE A 116 -7.63 -9.85 -33.10
C PHE A 116 -7.50 -9.05 -34.40
N LYS A 117 -8.57 -9.06 -35.19
CA LYS A 117 -8.64 -8.37 -36.48
C LYS A 117 -9.49 -7.12 -36.37
N THR A 118 -9.08 -6.05 -37.06
CA THR A 118 -9.82 -4.80 -37.13
C THR A 118 -9.68 -4.16 -38.50
N THR A 119 -10.68 -3.39 -38.92
CA THR A 119 -10.64 -2.53 -40.11
C THR A 119 -10.36 -1.06 -39.75
N ALA A 120 -10.25 -0.76 -38.44
CA ALA A 120 -9.99 0.58 -37.96
C ALA A 120 -8.59 1.05 -38.36
N LYS A 121 -8.44 2.35 -38.65
CA LYS A 121 -7.15 2.94 -39.00
C LYS A 121 -6.26 3.18 -37.78
N LYS A 122 -6.88 3.27 -36.61
CA LYS A 122 -6.25 3.64 -35.36
C LYS A 122 -6.85 2.80 -34.23
N ALA A 123 -6.01 2.42 -33.28
CA ALA A 123 -6.41 1.79 -32.04
C ALA A 123 -6.02 2.65 -30.86
N THR A 124 -6.94 2.87 -29.92
CA THR A 124 -6.65 3.53 -28.66
C THR A 124 -6.38 2.47 -27.61
N ILE A 125 -5.13 2.42 -27.12
CA ILE A 125 -4.70 1.46 -26.11
C ILE A 125 -4.76 2.15 -24.75
N MET A 126 -5.65 1.66 -23.90
CA MET A 126 -5.86 2.16 -22.54
C MET A 126 -5.38 1.11 -21.55
N TYR A 127 -4.50 1.48 -20.64
CA TYR A 127 -3.98 0.63 -19.57
C TYR A 127 -4.24 1.26 -18.19
N ARG A 128 -4.38 0.42 -17.18
CA ARG A 128 -4.44 0.83 -15.77
C ARG A 128 -3.91 -0.26 -14.86
N ASP A 129 -3.62 0.12 -13.63
CA ASP A 129 -3.40 -0.83 -12.55
C ASP A 129 -4.68 -1.63 -12.24
N HIS A 130 -4.55 -2.96 -12.15
CA HIS A 130 -5.69 -3.83 -11.90
C HIS A 130 -5.87 -4.16 -10.40
N GLU A 131 -4.81 -4.12 -9.59
CA GLU A 131 -4.84 -4.58 -8.20
C GLU A 131 -4.65 -3.43 -7.20
N PHE A 132 -3.45 -2.87 -7.11
CA PHE A 132 -3.10 -1.84 -6.15
C PHE A 132 -2.02 -0.89 -6.71
N VAL A 133 -2.32 0.41 -6.70
CA VAL A 133 -1.44 1.44 -7.25
C VAL A 133 -0.25 1.67 -6.34
N ASP A 134 0.84 0.95 -6.60
CA ASP A 134 2.03 0.95 -5.74
C ASP A 134 3.32 1.37 -6.45
N GLY A 135 3.19 1.87 -7.68
CA GLY A 135 4.33 2.35 -8.46
C GLY A 135 4.82 1.35 -9.50
N ASP A 136 3.99 0.41 -9.90
CA ASP A 136 4.15 -0.38 -11.10
C ASP A 136 4.48 0.47 -12.34
N MET A 137 5.55 0.09 -13.04
CA MET A 137 6.09 0.76 -14.22
C MET A 137 6.26 -0.21 -15.37
N ILE A 138 5.84 0.23 -16.55
CA ILE A 138 5.95 -0.54 -17.79
C ILE A 138 6.62 0.26 -18.91
N ARG A 139 7.09 -0.45 -19.91
CA ARG A 139 7.54 0.08 -21.20
C ARG A 139 6.67 -0.50 -22.31
N VAL A 140 6.28 0.35 -23.25
CA VAL A 140 5.46 -0.06 -24.40
C VAL A 140 6.31 -0.09 -25.65
N TRP A 141 6.27 -1.23 -26.33
CA TRP A 141 6.91 -1.46 -27.61
C TRP A 141 5.85 -1.65 -28.68
N VAL A 142 6.07 -1.06 -29.85
CA VAL A 142 5.22 -1.23 -31.04
C VAL A 142 6.11 -1.66 -32.18
N ASN A 143 5.82 -2.81 -32.79
CA ASN A 143 6.61 -3.39 -33.90
C ASN A 143 8.12 -3.48 -33.60
N GLY A 144 8.48 -3.69 -32.32
CA GLY A 144 9.86 -3.78 -31.86
C GLY A 144 10.56 -2.45 -31.58
N GLN A 145 9.88 -1.32 -31.75
CA GLN A 145 10.37 0.01 -31.38
C GLN A 145 9.75 0.48 -30.06
N ILE A 146 10.50 1.26 -29.28
CA ILE A 146 9.98 1.82 -28.02
C ILE A 146 9.08 3.01 -28.36
N GLU A 147 7.78 2.84 -28.14
CA GLU A 147 6.79 3.92 -28.28
C GLU A 147 6.77 4.77 -27.00
N ILE A 148 6.73 4.11 -25.84
CA ILE A 148 6.75 4.79 -24.54
C ILE A 148 7.75 4.10 -23.62
N ALA A 149 8.82 4.82 -23.28
CA ALA A 149 9.95 4.27 -22.55
C ALA A 149 9.63 3.91 -21.09
N HIS A 150 8.82 4.74 -20.42
CA HIS A 150 8.44 4.59 -19.02
C HIS A 150 7.01 5.08 -18.83
N VAL A 151 6.17 4.22 -18.32
CA VAL A 151 4.77 4.47 -18.01
C VAL A 151 4.53 3.99 -16.58
N ARG A 152 3.94 4.83 -15.75
CA ARG A 152 3.46 4.42 -14.44
C ARG A 152 2.01 3.94 -14.56
N LEU A 153 1.73 2.76 -14.03
CA LEU A 153 0.37 2.27 -13.89
C LEU A 153 -0.32 3.02 -12.73
N GLU A 154 -1.48 3.55 -13.02
CA GLU A 154 -2.32 4.29 -12.08
C GLU A 154 -3.71 3.63 -12.02
N GLY A 155 -4.50 3.97 -11.00
CA GLY A 155 -5.82 3.36 -10.83
C GLY A 155 -6.83 3.76 -11.91
N SER A 156 -6.63 4.92 -12.54
CA SER A 156 -7.40 5.39 -13.69
C SER A 156 -6.77 4.91 -15.01
N PHE A 157 -7.61 4.63 -16.00
CA PHE A 157 -7.14 4.34 -17.35
C PHE A 157 -6.37 5.53 -17.94
N LYS A 158 -5.13 5.26 -18.34
CA LYS A 158 -4.31 6.12 -19.20
C LYS A 158 -4.04 5.38 -20.49
N GLY A 159 -3.80 6.09 -21.56
CA GLY A 159 -3.62 5.44 -22.84
C GLY A 159 -2.97 6.32 -23.85
N PHE A 160 -2.70 5.72 -24.99
CA PHE A 160 -2.19 6.40 -26.16
C PHE A 160 -2.87 5.86 -27.40
N ASP A 161 -2.69 6.63 -28.44
CA ASP A 161 -3.39 6.54 -29.68
C ASP A 161 -2.44 6.01 -30.74
N LEU A 162 -2.62 4.76 -31.15
CA LEU A 162 -1.72 4.06 -32.05
C LEU A 162 -2.29 4.05 -33.48
N PRO A 163 -1.68 4.75 -34.45
CA PRO A 163 -1.99 4.54 -35.86
C PRO A 163 -1.58 3.11 -36.27
N LEU A 164 -2.51 2.35 -36.86
CA LEU A 164 -2.26 0.97 -37.26
C LEU A 164 -1.74 0.91 -38.70
N GLU A 165 -0.62 0.20 -38.88
CA GLU A 165 -0.09 -0.17 -40.19
C GLU A 165 -0.91 -1.33 -40.78
N ASP A 166 -0.93 -1.45 -42.10
CA ASP A 166 -1.67 -2.53 -42.78
C ASP A 166 -0.99 -3.88 -42.48
N GLY A 167 -1.78 -4.89 -42.08
CA GLY A 167 -1.25 -6.18 -41.63
C GLY A 167 -1.04 -6.25 -40.12
N PHE A 168 0.11 -6.79 -39.68
CA PHE A 168 0.36 -7.13 -38.28
C PHE A 168 0.99 -5.98 -37.50
N ASN A 169 0.33 -5.55 -36.43
CA ASN A 169 0.85 -4.58 -35.47
C ASN A 169 1.06 -5.29 -34.14
N LYS A 170 2.33 -5.51 -33.76
CA LYS A 170 2.69 -6.18 -32.51
C LYS A 170 2.90 -5.14 -31.42
N ILE A 171 2.20 -5.27 -30.30
CA ILE A 171 2.41 -4.44 -29.11
C ILE A 171 2.91 -5.31 -27.97
N ASP A 172 4.06 -4.95 -27.40
CA ASP A 172 4.62 -5.61 -26.23
C ASP A 172 4.66 -4.64 -25.04
N PHE A 173 4.14 -5.08 -23.90
CA PHE A 173 4.20 -4.37 -22.62
C PHE A 173 5.23 -5.06 -21.73
N GLU A 174 6.35 -4.40 -21.48
CA GLU A 174 7.43 -4.90 -20.63
C GLU A 174 7.30 -4.35 -19.22
N ALA A 175 7.28 -5.22 -18.21
CA ALA A 175 7.32 -4.81 -16.81
C ALA A 175 8.74 -4.32 -16.45
N LEU A 176 8.88 -3.05 -16.10
CA LEU A 176 10.16 -2.45 -15.69
C LEU A 176 10.44 -2.66 -14.20
N ASN A 177 9.39 -2.88 -13.41
CA ASN A 177 9.46 -3.23 -11.99
C ASN A 177 8.21 -4.03 -11.59
N GLN A 178 8.02 -4.23 -10.28
CA GLN A 178 6.86 -4.89 -9.67
C GLN A 178 6.36 -4.07 -8.47
N GLY A 179 6.35 -2.74 -8.62
CA GLY A 179 5.89 -1.85 -7.55
C GLY A 179 6.57 -2.06 -6.20
N SER A 180 5.80 -1.86 -5.14
CA SER A 180 6.17 -2.23 -3.77
C SER A 180 5.78 -3.67 -3.42
N SER A 181 4.81 -4.24 -4.15
CA SER A 181 4.24 -5.57 -3.98
C SER A 181 4.15 -6.22 -5.36
N GLY A 182 4.85 -7.33 -5.57
CA GLY A 182 4.77 -8.06 -6.83
C GLY A 182 3.52 -8.93 -6.96
N PRO A 183 3.18 -9.41 -8.18
CA PRO A 183 3.71 -9.08 -9.51
C PRO A 183 3.18 -7.75 -10.07
N ASN A 184 3.75 -7.26 -11.18
CA ASN A 184 3.21 -6.10 -11.90
C ASN A 184 1.84 -6.45 -12.48
N THR A 185 0.80 -5.72 -12.09
CA THR A 185 -0.58 -6.03 -12.50
C THR A 185 -1.17 -4.91 -13.35
N ALA A 186 -1.66 -5.25 -14.53
CA ALA A 186 -2.37 -4.28 -15.34
C ALA A 186 -3.58 -4.88 -16.04
N GLN A 187 -4.51 -3.99 -16.34
CA GLN A 187 -5.61 -4.22 -17.25
C GLN A 187 -5.41 -3.33 -18.48
N VAL A 188 -5.58 -3.92 -19.66
CA VAL A 188 -5.48 -3.22 -20.95
C VAL A 188 -6.73 -3.42 -21.77
N ASN A 189 -7.28 -2.31 -22.24
CA ASN A 189 -8.40 -2.25 -23.14
C ASN A 189 -7.95 -1.61 -24.44
N VAL A 190 -8.34 -2.21 -25.56
CA VAL A 190 -8.09 -1.67 -26.89
C VAL A 190 -9.41 -1.26 -27.51
N TYR A 191 -9.48 0.00 -27.93
CA TYR A 191 -10.66 0.58 -28.56
C TYR A 191 -10.39 0.91 -30.03
N ASP A 192 -11.44 0.90 -30.85
CA ASP A 192 -11.39 1.43 -32.21
C ASP A 192 -11.50 2.96 -32.26
N GLU A 193 -11.42 3.54 -33.46
CA GLU A 193 -11.53 4.98 -33.70
C GLU A 193 -12.89 5.60 -33.33
N ILE A 194 -13.92 4.77 -33.12
CA ILE A 194 -15.29 5.17 -32.78
C ILE A 194 -15.56 4.96 -31.27
N GLY A 195 -14.62 4.34 -30.55
CA GLY A 195 -14.71 4.05 -29.11
C GLY A 195 -15.31 2.68 -28.78
N ASN A 196 -15.48 1.77 -29.75
CA ASN A 196 -15.91 0.40 -29.48
C ASN A 196 -14.76 -0.40 -28.87
N LEU A 197 -15.06 -1.19 -27.84
CA LEU A 197 -14.08 -2.10 -27.23
C LEU A 197 -13.79 -3.28 -28.17
N LEU A 198 -12.55 -3.38 -28.64
CA LEU A 198 -12.08 -4.47 -29.50
C LEU A 198 -11.57 -5.65 -28.67
N ALA A 199 -10.80 -5.35 -27.62
CA ALA A 199 -10.20 -6.36 -26.75
C ALA A 199 -9.99 -5.83 -25.34
N SER A 200 -10.03 -6.72 -24.35
CA SER A 200 -9.74 -6.45 -22.95
C SER A 200 -8.90 -7.58 -22.39
N TYR A 201 -7.77 -7.24 -21.79
CA TYR A 201 -6.77 -8.18 -21.29
C TYR A 201 -6.32 -7.78 -19.89
N GLU A 202 -5.85 -8.76 -19.13
CA GLU A 202 -5.19 -8.56 -17.85
C GLU A 202 -3.91 -9.38 -17.81
N TRP A 203 -2.88 -8.86 -17.16
CA TRP A 203 -1.63 -9.57 -16.94
C TRP A 203 -1.13 -9.48 -15.51
N ASN A 204 -0.24 -10.41 -15.19
CA ASN A 204 0.54 -10.43 -13.97
C ASN A 204 1.98 -10.79 -14.37
N LEU A 205 2.86 -9.78 -14.47
CA LEU A 205 4.21 -9.93 -15.00
C LEU A 205 5.25 -9.78 -13.88
N LEU A 206 6.30 -10.62 -13.90
CA LEU A 206 7.52 -10.32 -13.16
C LEU A 206 8.37 -9.29 -13.92
N THR A 207 9.27 -8.61 -13.20
CA THR A 207 10.18 -7.62 -13.79
C THR A 207 10.98 -8.24 -14.96
N GLY A 208 10.98 -7.57 -16.11
CA GLY A 208 11.66 -7.99 -17.33
C GLY A 208 10.80 -8.78 -18.31
N ASN A 209 9.64 -9.27 -17.88
CA ASN A 209 8.75 -10.06 -18.73
C ASN A 209 7.85 -9.17 -19.58
N LYS A 210 7.35 -9.74 -20.68
CA LYS A 210 6.53 -9.03 -21.65
C LYS A 210 5.14 -9.65 -21.79
N ALA A 211 4.12 -8.80 -21.86
CA ALA A 211 2.80 -9.15 -22.34
C ALA A 211 2.63 -8.71 -23.79
N THR A 212 2.34 -9.62 -24.70
CA THR A 212 2.23 -9.35 -26.15
C THR A 212 0.80 -9.45 -26.64
N THR A 213 0.34 -8.46 -27.39
CA THR A 213 -0.89 -8.53 -28.20
C THR A 213 -0.60 -8.19 -29.65
N ILE A 214 -1.33 -8.80 -30.59
CA ILE A 214 -1.17 -8.55 -32.02
C ILE A 214 -2.49 -8.03 -32.60
N ILE A 215 -2.44 -6.85 -33.20
CA ILE A 215 -3.58 -6.23 -33.88
C ILE A 215 -3.38 -6.41 -35.38
N VAL A 216 -4.30 -7.11 -36.03
CA VAL A 216 -4.26 -7.35 -37.47
C VAL A 216 -5.21 -6.38 -38.17
N LYS A 217 -4.66 -5.39 -38.87
CA LYS A 217 -5.43 -4.47 -39.69
C LYS A 217 -5.67 -5.05 -41.08
N GLN A 218 -6.94 -5.09 -41.49
CA GLN A 218 -7.38 -5.60 -42.80
C GLN A 218 -7.91 -4.49 -43.71
#